data_AF-A0A1Q3QXB1-F1
#
_entry.id   AF-A0A1Q3QXB1-F1
#
_cell.length_a   1.000
_cell.length_b   1.000
_cell.length_c   1.000
_cell.angle_alpha   90.00
_cell.angle_beta   90.00
_cell.angle_gamma   90.00
#
_symmetry.space_group_name_H-M   'P 1'
#
loop_
_entity.id
_entity.type
_entity.pdbx_description
1 polymer ?
#
loop_
_entity_poly.entity_id
_entity_poly.type
_entity_poly.pdbx_seq_one_letter_code
_entity_poly.pdbx_strand_id
1 'polypeptide(L)' 'MTEFEAQVLADLSVLKSQMEHLLGIGQPGRLTQIEERVDRHERSVQRMKGLFTAVGGLFTIAQIAVDYFRR' A
#
# COMPACT_ATOMS: atom_id res chain seq x y z
N MET A 1 -19.38 -35.83 22.43
CA MET A 1 -18.75 -35.03 21.36
C MET A 1 -18.40 -36.00 20.25
N THR A 2 -18.84 -35.73 19.03
CA THR A 2 -18.56 -36.58 17.88
C THR A 2 -17.12 -36.37 17.38
N GLU A 3 -16.56 -37.32 16.65
CA GLU A 3 -15.21 -37.20 16.05
C GLU A 3 -15.13 -35.99 15.09
N PHE A 4 -16.21 -35.77 14.34
CA PHE A 4 -16.37 -34.60 13.47
C PHE A 4 -16.32 -33.29 14.26
N GLU A 5 -17.06 -33.18 15.35
CA GLU A 5 -17.04 -31.97 16.21
C GLU A 5 -15.64 -31.70 16.77
N ALA A 6 -14.92 -32.75 17.19
CA ALA A 6 -13.56 -32.61 17.69
C ALA A 6 -12.60 -32.09 16.62
N GLN A 7 -12.70 -32.61 15.39
CA GLN A 7 -11.87 -32.18 14.27
C GLN A 7 -12.17 -30.72 13.87
N VAL A 8 -13.45 -30.35 13.75
CA VAL A 8 -13.85 -28.97 13.40
C VAL A 8 -13.37 -27.97 14.44
N LEU A 9 -13.46 -28.30 15.73
CA LEU A 9 -12.96 -27.43 16.80
C LEU A 9 -11.43 -27.27 16.74
N ALA A 10 -10.70 -28.34 16.42
CA ALA A 10 -9.26 -28.29 16.23
C ALA A 10 -8.90 -27.34 15.07
N ASP A 11 -9.56 -27.48 13.92
CA ASP A 11 -9.31 -26.65 12.74
C ASP A 11 -9.66 -25.16 13.00
N LEU A 12 -10.79 -24.89 13.66
CA LEU A 12 -11.19 -23.53 14.04
C LEU A 12 -10.21 -22.90 15.03
N SER A 13 -9.62 -23.67 15.93
CA SER A 13 -8.62 -23.17 16.88
C SER A 13 -7.35 -22.72 16.15
N VAL A 14 -6.91 -23.49 15.15
CA VAL A 14 -5.76 -23.14 14.30
C VAL A 14 -6.08 -21.91 13.46
N LEU A 15 -7.25 -21.85 12.83
CA LEU A 15 -7.68 -20.71 12.05
C LEU A 15 -7.72 -19.43 12.89
N LYS A 16 -8.28 -19.51 14.10
CA LYS A 16 -8.32 -18.39 15.04
C LYS A 16 -6.91 -17.88 15.35
N SER A 17 -5.98 -18.78 15.68
CA SER A 17 -4.58 -18.39 15.95
C SER A 17 -3.92 -17.71 14.74
N GLN A 18 -4.16 -18.20 13.53
CA GLN A 18 -3.62 -17.58 12.31
C GLN A 18 -4.22 -16.18 12.08
N MET A 19 -5.52 -16.01 12.30
CA MET A 19 -6.19 -14.72 12.18
C MET A 19 -5.69 -13.71 13.21
N GLU A 20 -5.47 -14.14 14.46
CA GLU A 20 -4.89 -13.31 15.52
C GLU A 20 -3.50 -12.79 15.14
N HIS A 21 -2.69 -13.58 14.42
CA HIS A 21 -1.38 -13.15 13.94
C HIS A 21 -1.45 -12.17 12.75
N LEU A 22 -2.45 -12.33 11.87
CA LEU A 22 -2.64 -11.47 10.72
C LEU A 22 -3.22 -10.10 11.11
N LEU A 23 -4.27 -10.11 11.92
CA LEU A 23 -5.02 -8.92 12.32
C LEU A 23 -4.41 -8.25 13.55
N GLY A 24 -3.83 -9.03 14.46
CA GLY A 24 -3.36 -8.57 15.75
C GLY A 24 -4.43 -8.68 16.84
N ILE A 25 -3.97 -8.80 18.09
CA ILE A 25 -4.81 -8.95 19.29
C ILE A 25 -4.62 -7.77 20.26
N GLY A 26 -4.63 -6.55 19.72
CA GLY A 26 -4.30 -5.32 20.45
C GLY A 26 -2.87 -4.83 20.22
N GLN A 27 -2.04 -5.63 19.54
CA GLN A 27 -0.80 -5.19 18.90
C GLN A 27 -0.96 -5.31 17.38
N PRO A 28 -0.31 -4.45 16.57
CA PRO A 28 -0.46 -4.48 15.12
C PRO A 28 -0.01 -5.83 14.53
N GLY A 29 -0.93 -6.48 13.82
CA GLY A 29 -0.67 -7.72 13.10
C GLY A 29 0.13 -7.50 11.81
N ARG A 30 0.38 -8.58 11.09
CA ARG A 30 1.12 -8.52 9.81
C ARG A 30 0.44 -7.63 8.77
N LEU A 31 -0.90 -7.57 8.76
CA LEU A 31 -1.64 -6.75 7.81
C LEU A 31 -1.33 -5.27 8.02
N THR A 32 -1.35 -4.79 9.27
CA THR A 32 -1.04 -3.40 9.62
C THR A 32 0.37 -2.99 9.19
N GLN A 33 1.34 -3.91 9.29
CA GLN A 33 2.71 -3.65 8.84
C GLN A 33 2.79 -3.49 7.31
N ILE A 34 1.98 -4.23 6.56
CA ILE A 34 1.89 -4.09 5.11
C ILE A 34 1.21 -2.76 4.75
N GLU A 35 0.10 -2.43 5.40
CA GLU A 35 -0.60 -1.16 5.19
C GLU A 35 0.34 0.03 5.42
N GLU A 36 1.13 0.01 6.50
CA GLU A 36 2.11 1.07 6.79
C GLU A 36 3.24 1.15 5.74
N ARG A 37 3.66 0.01 5.19
CA ARG A 37 4.64 0.00 4.10
C ARG A 37 4.04 0.54 2.80
N VAL A 38 2.78 0.21 2.51
CA VAL A 38 2.06 0.70 1.33
C VAL A 38 1.83 2.20 1.42
N ASP A 39 1.35 2.71 2.56
CA ASP A 39 1.14 4.15 2.79
C ASP A 39 2.45 4.95 2.65
N ARG A 40 3.57 4.44 3.19
CA ARG A 40 4.89 5.05 2.97
C ARG A 40 5.29 5.07 1.50
N HIS A 41 5.00 4.00 0.76
CA HIS A 41 5.31 3.91 -0.66
C HIS A 41 4.45 4.88 -1.48
N GLU A 42 3.15 4.96 -1.18
CA GLU A 42 2.20 5.87 -1.84
C GLU A 42 2.64 7.33 -1.68
N ARG A 43 3.01 7.75 -0.47
CA ARG A 43 3.53 9.12 -0.23
C ARG A 43 4.81 9.41 -0.99
N SER A 44 5.67 8.40 -1.15
CA SER A 44 6.90 8.55 -1.95
C SER A 44 6.57 8.73 -3.43
N VAL A 45 5.70 7.89 -3.97
CA VAL A 45 5.25 7.96 -5.36
C VAL A 45 4.53 9.27 -5.64
N GLN A 46 3.68 9.73 -4.73
CA GLN A 46 2.94 10.98 -4.88
C GLN A 46 3.88 12.20 -4.96
N ARG A 47 4.89 12.28 -4.09
CA ARG A 47 5.91 13.35 -4.13
C ARG A 47 6.69 13.33 -5.44
N MET A 48 7.07 12.14 -5.89
CA MET A 48 7.81 11.95 -7.14
C MET A 48 6.97 12.38 -8.34
N LYS A 49 5.68 12.03 -8.37
CA LYS A 49 4.74 12.47 -9.40
C LYS A 49 4.64 14.00 -9.43
N GLY A 50 4.50 14.66 -8.28
CA GLY A 50 4.48 16.11 -8.19
C GLY A 50 5.73 16.77 -8.79
N LEU A 51 6.91 16.22 -8.49
CA LEU A 51 8.17 16.70 -9.06
C LEU A 51 8.22 16.53 -10.59
N PHE A 52 7.88 15.35 -11.09
CA PHE A 52 7.85 15.09 -12.53
C PHE A 52 6.85 15.99 -13.26
N THR A 53 5.67 16.24 -12.67
CA THR A 53 4.70 17.16 -13.24
C THR A 53 5.24 18.59 -13.29
N ALA A 54 5.91 19.06 -12.23
CA ALA A 54 6.51 20.40 -12.23
C ALA A 54 7.62 20.55 -13.27
N VAL A 55 8.56 19.59 -13.33
CA VAL A 55 9.65 19.60 -14.31
C VAL A 55 9.11 19.49 -15.73
N GLY A 56 8.17 18.58 -15.97
CA GLY A 56 7.51 18.42 -17.26
C GLY A 56 6.81 19.70 -17.69
N GLY A 57 6.07 20.36 -16.79
CA GLY A 57 5.41 21.64 -17.05
C GLY A 57 6.38 22.75 -17.43
N LEU A 58 7.48 22.90 -16.67
CA LEU A 58 8.54 23.88 -17.00
C LEU A 58 9.16 23.59 -18.37
N PHE A 59 9.43 22.31 -18.65
CA PHE A 59 9.95 21.92 -19.95
C PHE A 59 8.98 22.25 -21.08
N THR A 60 7.68 21.97 -20.92
CA THR A 60 6.66 22.35 -21.90
C THR A 60 6.61 23.86 -22.12
N ILE A 61 6.65 24.68 -21.07
CA ILE A 61 6.68 26.14 -21.18
C ILE A 61 7.93 26.60 -21.95
N ALA A 62 9.09 26.03 -21.64
CA ALA A 62 10.33 26.35 -22.34
C ALA A 62 10.26 26.02 -23.84
N GLN A 63 9.67 24.87 -24.20
CA GLN A 63 9.46 24.51 -25.60
C GLN A 63 8.52 25.50 -26.31
N ILE A 64 7.39 25.87 -25.68
CA ILE A 64 6.47 26.86 -26.24
C ILE A 64 7.16 28.21 -26.46
N ALA A 65 7.99 28.66 -25.51
CA ALA A 65 8.73 29.90 -25.65
C ALA A 65 9.73 29.85 -26.81
N VAL A 66 10.49 28.76 -26.94
CA VAL A 66 11.44 28.56 -28.04
C VAL A 66 10.71 28.55 -29.40
N ASP A 67 9.57 27.86 -29.48
CA ASP A 67 8.75 27.81 -30.70
C ASP A 67 8.15 29.17 -31.05
N TYR A 68 7.79 29.98 -30.05
CA TYR A 68 7.31 31.35 -30.26
C TYR A 68 8.41 32.27 -30.79
N PHE A 69 9.62 32.22 -30.22
CA PHE A 69 10.75 33.04 -30.68
C PHE A 69 11.34 32.60 -32.03
N ARG A 70 11.11 31.35 -32.44
CA ARG A 70 11.52 30.84 -33.76
C ARG A 70 10.56 31.19 -34.90
N ARG A 71 9.35 31.66 -34.58
CA ARG A 71 8.31 32.04 -35.54
C ARG A 71 8.33 33.53 -35.83
#